data_AF-A0A9W9HUX1-F1
#
_entry.id   AF-A0A9W9HUX1-F1
#
_cell.length_a   1.000
_cell.length_b   1.000
_cell.length_c   1.000
_cell.angle_alpha   90.00
_cell.angle_beta   90.00
_cell.angle_gamma   90.00
#
_symmetry.space_group_name_H-M   'P 1'
#
loop_
_entity.id
_entity.type
_entity.pdbx_description
1 polymer ?
#
loop_
_entity_poly.entity_id
_entity_poly.type
_entity_poly.pdbx_seq_one_letter_code
_entity_poly.pdbx_strand_id
1 'polypeptide(L)'
;MASRTNFHQFTSTFKDCPVQVVVGPHKTVYYVHPGVLSSSGSPALKACVSDQWIKNGTSGAIDWTEFDEETVECALSYLYIEDYDVRGRTFVGEQIAGRNDDDKNAQQALLSAKAESSVPDSNFEGHSERPLTPLSRCLQAGLPAETMQTAAAAFMKEPSACDEGLGDIALIHAKVYCFAHQFLFSRLEDLALQRLTQLLLKCDTPTDPFFLGLADAIRLIYDSTPKSTPNNPARELLSQYVALKYTILSETSLRALIAEGGDFMIDVTRKLARRISISGTSTRSLEDYIDELQMNVLRLEQHTEKQACLLKRAEEEILEWESWNRGISSKYKKARRIVAPFEFSATHEPSA
;
A
#
# COMPACT_ATOMS: atom_id res chain seq x y z
N MET A 1 3.17 -24.61 7.69
CA MET A 1 2.41 -25.18 6.57
C MET A 1 1.84 -26.52 7.00
N ALA A 2 0.53 -26.62 7.19
CA ALA A 2 -0.16 -27.89 7.37
C ALA A 2 -1.33 -27.90 6.38
N SER A 3 -1.13 -28.52 5.21
CA SER A 3 -2.24 -28.91 4.35
C SER A 3 -3.01 -29.99 5.10
N ARG A 4 -4.15 -29.62 5.71
CA ARG A 4 -5.13 -30.58 6.18
C ARG A 4 -6.19 -30.74 5.10
N THR A 5 -5.90 -31.59 4.15
CA THR A 5 -6.92 -32.17 3.29
C THR A 5 -7.80 -33.11 4.12
N ASN A 6 -8.80 -32.56 4.81
CA ASN A 6 -9.82 -33.29 5.56
C ASN A 6 -10.81 -34.04 4.63
N PHE A 7 -10.34 -34.68 3.57
CA PHE A 7 -11.21 -35.45 2.67
C PHE A 7 -11.92 -36.63 3.37
N HIS A 8 -11.39 -37.11 4.50
CA HIS A 8 -11.99 -38.18 5.29
C HIS A 8 -13.16 -37.75 6.19
N GLN A 9 -13.36 -36.45 6.45
CA GLN A 9 -14.54 -35.98 7.21
C GLN A 9 -15.80 -35.90 6.34
N PHE A 10 -15.66 -35.66 5.03
CA PHE A 10 -16.79 -35.46 4.13
C PHE A 10 -17.66 -36.70 3.93
N THR A 11 -17.11 -37.92 3.98
CA THR A 11 -17.90 -39.15 3.83
C THR A 11 -18.85 -39.42 4.98
N SER A 12 -18.67 -38.77 6.14
CA SER A 12 -19.60 -38.82 7.27
C SER A 12 -20.59 -37.66 7.26
N THR A 13 -20.22 -36.47 6.78
CA THR A 13 -21.08 -35.27 6.84
C THR A 13 -22.30 -35.36 5.92
N PHE A 14 -22.19 -36.01 4.76
CA PHE A 14 -23.31 -36.21 3.83
C PHE A 14 -24.31 -37.28 4.28
N LYS A 15 -24.04 -37.98 5.40
CA LYS A 15 -24.98 -38.98 5.96
C LYS A 15 -26.00 -38.36 6.90
N ASP A 16 -25.71 -37.18 7.44
CA ASP A 16 -26.59 -36.48 8.36
C ASP A 16 -27.71 -35.78 7.58
N CYS A 17 -28.91 -35.72 8.18
CA CYS A 17 -30.03 -35.00 7.57
C CYS A 17 -29.70 -33.49 7.52
N PRO A 18 -29.79 -32.83 6.36
CA PRO A 18 -29.49 -31.42 6.25
C PRO A 18 -30.50 -30.58 7.04
N VAL A 19 -30.02 -29.51 7.66
CA VAL A 19 -30.83 -28.47 8.30
C VAL A 19 -31.20 -27.40 7.29
N GLN A 20 -32.36 -26.77 7.48
CA GLN A 20 -32.80 -25.66 6.65
C GLN A 20 -32.16 -24.36 7.14
N VAL A 21 -31.82 -23.48 6.21
CA VAL A 21 -31.38 -22.10 6.49
C VAL A 21 -32.28 -21.19 5.66
N VAL A 22 -32.97 -20.26 6.32
CA VAL A 22 -33.87 -19.29 5.66
C VAL A 22 -33.12 -17.96 5.53
N VAL A 23 -33.05 -17.43 4.31
CA VAL A 23 -32.18 -16.30 3.96
C VAL A 23 -32.96 -15.21 3.25
N GLY A 24 -32.59 -13.97 3.54
CA GLY A 24 -33.09 -12.80 2.84
C GLY A 24 -34.58 -12.51 3.02
N PRO A 25 -35.05 -11.39 2.45
CA PRO A 25 -36.45 -10.97 2.53
C PRO A 25 -37.39 -11.92 1.78
N HIS A 26 -36.88 -12.64 0.78
CA HIS A 26 -37.63 -13.62 0.00
C HIS A 26 -37.76 -14.98 0.71
N LYS A 27 -37.13 -15.15 1.87
CA LYS A 27 -37.10 -16.40 2.65
C LYS A 27 -36.61 -17.58 1.81
N THR A 28 -35.55 -17.35 1.04
CA THR A 28 -34.89 -18.37 0.24
C THR A 28 -34.35 -19.45 1.17
N VAL A 29 -34.64 -20.72 0.86
CA VAL A 29 -34.27 -21.86 1.72
C VAL A 29 -33.05 -22.57 1.15
N TYR A 30 -32.01 -22.66 1.96
CA TYR A 30 -30.82 -23.47 1.70
C TYR A 30 -30.80 -24.70 2.61
N TYR A 31 -30.15 -25.77 2.16
CA TYR A 31 -29.99 -27.01 2.91
C TYR A 31 -28.50 -27.22 3.23
N VAL A 32 -28.19 -27.29 4.51
CA VAL A 32 -26.80 -27.33 5.00
C VAL A 32 -26.62 -28.54 5.90
N HIS A 33 -25.49 -29.23 5.78
CA HIS A 33 -25.23 -30.39 6.61
C HIS A 33 -24.75 -29.95 8.01
N PRO A 34 -25.40 -30.38 9.11
CA PRO A 34 -25.05 -29.89 10.45
C PRO A 34 -23.60 -30.20 10.87
N GLY A 35 -23.00 -31.27 10.35
CA GLY A 35 -21.58 -31.58 10.58
C GLY A 35 -20.62 -30.50 10.05
N VAL A 36 -21.00 -29.79 8.98
CA VAL A 36 -20.22 -28.69 8.41
C VAL A 36 -20.29 -27.45 9.32
N LEU A 37 -21.48 -27.11 9.81
CA LEU A 37 -21.68 -26.00 10.75
C LEU A 37 -20.98 -26.27 12.08
N SER A 38 -21.05 -27.51 12.59
CA SER A 38 -20.39 -27.93 13.83
C SER A 38 -18.86 -27.88 13.77
N SER A 39 -18.31 -28.14 12.58
CA SER A 39 -16.86 -28.22 12.33
C SER A 39 -16.27 -26.91 11.81
N SER A 40 -17.08 -25.86 11.63
CA SER A 40 -16.68 -24.55 11.13
C SER A 40 -15.67 -23.81 12.01
N GLY A 41 -15.60 -24.16 13.30
CA GLY A 41 -14.80 -23.44 14.30
C GLY A 41 -15.49 -22.20 14.87
N SER A 42 -16.68 -21.83 14.37
CA SER A 42 -17.53 -20.79 14.98
C SER A 42 -18.31 -21.38 16.16
N PRO A 43 -18.18 -20.81 17.38
CA PRO A 43 -18.99 -21.22 18.53
C PRO A 43 -20.48 -20.98 18.30
N ALA A 44 -20.84 -19.88 17.62
CA ALA A 44 -22.22 -19.52 17.35
C ALA A 44 -22.88 -20.52 16.39
N LEU A 45 -22.22 -20.82 15.27
CA LEU A 45 -22.74 -21.80 14.29
C LEU A 45 -22.84 -23.20 14.90
N LYS A 46 -21.87 -23.58 15.75
CA LYS A 46 -21.93 -24.85 16.48
C LYS A 46 -23.10 -24.92 17.46
N ALA A 47 -23.44 -23.81 18.12
CA ALA A 47 -24.58 -23.74 19.02
C ALA A 47 -25.91 -23.92 18.27
N CYS A 48 -26.03 -23.34 17.07
CA CYS A 48 -27.21 -23.42 16.20
C CYS A 48 -27.56 -24.85 15.75
N VAL A 49 -26.63 -25.79 15.83
CA VAL A 49 -26.82 -27.19 15.40
C VAL A 49 -26.63 -28.21 16.54
N SER A 50 -26.57 -27.74 17.78
CA SER A 50 -26.38 -28.61 18.95
C SER A 50 -27.63 -29.46 19.25
N ASP A 51 -27.43 -30.62 19.87
CA ASP A 51 -28.51 -31.57 20.22
C ASP A 51 -29.63 -30.94 21.07
N GLN A 52 -29.34 -29.88 21.83
CA GLN A 52 -30.35 -29.14 22.61
C GLN A 52 -31.27 -28.30 21.72
N TRP A 53 -30.77 -27.77 20.60
CA TRP A 53 -31.56 -27.02 19.63
C TRP A 53 -32.49 -27.94 18.84
N ILE A 54 -31.97 -29.09 18.39
CA ILE A 54 -32.71 -30.08 17.60
C ILE A 54 -33.84 -30.73 18.43
N LYS A 55 -33.67 -30.88 19.75
CA LYS A 55 -34.66 -31.52 20.64
C LYS A 55 -35.81 -30.61 21.09
N ASN A 56 -35.69 -29.28 20.97
CA ASN A 56 -36.63 -28.32 21.57
C ASN A 56 -37.81 -27.88 20.68
N GLY A 57 -38.03 -28.52 19.52
CA GLY A 57 -39.36 -28.57 18.90
C GLY A 57 -39.87 -27.34 18.14
N THR A 58 -39.06 -26.30 17.92
CA THR A 58 -39.34 -25.28 16.89
C THR A 58 -38.74 -25.73 15.57
N SER A 59 -39.58 -25.87 14.53
CA SER A 59 -39.21 -26.25 13.16
C SER A 59 -37.78 -25.82 12.81
N GLY A 60 -36.87 -26.80 12.72
CA GLY A 60 -35.41 -26.68 12.81
C GLY A 60 -34.71 -25.99 11.64
N ALA A 61 -35.21 -24.83 11.23
CA ALA A 61 -34.58 -23.95 10.28
C ALA A 61 -33.79 -22.85 11.02
N ILE A 62 -32.57 -22.59 10.57
CA ILE A 62 -31.74 -21.47 11.01
C ILE A 62 -32.25 -20.22 10.31
N ASP A 63 -32.57 -19.18 11.08
CA ASP A 63 -33.03 -17.90 10.55
C ASP A 63 -31.86 -16.96 10.30
N TRP A 64 -31.56 -16.72 9.03
CA TRP A 64 -30.59 -15.74 8.51
C TRP A 64 -31.29 -14.75 7.57
N THR A 65 -32.56 -14.44 7.82
CA THR A 65 -33.36 -13.52 6.99
C THR A 65 -32.80 -12.09 6.93
N GLU A 66 -31.93 -11.72 7.87
CA GLU A 66 -31.23 -10.43 7.90
C GLU A 66 -30.10 -10.31 6.86
N PHE A 67 -29.61 -11.44 6.33
CA PHE A 67 -28.56 -11.45 5.31
C PHE A 67 -29.14 -11.73 3.93
N ASP A 68 -28.56 -11.09 2.91
CA ASP A 68 -28.87 -11.42 1.52
C ASP A 68 -28.31 -12.78 1.08
N GLU A 69 -28.92 -13.32 0.03
CA GLU A 69 -28.59 -14.60 -0.56
C GLU A 69 -27.13 -14.70 -0.98
N GLU A 70 -26.56 -13.63 -1.54
CA GLU A 70 -25.18 -13.62 -2.03
C GLU A 70 -24.16 -13.76 -0.90
N THR A 71 -24.40 -13.06 0.22
CA THR A 71 -23.58 -13.15 1.42
C THR A 71 -23.61 -14.54 2.01
N VAL A 72 -24.80 -15.14 2.13
CA VAL A 72 -24.95 -16.49 2.66
C VAL A 72 -24.34 -17.52 1.72
N GLU A 73 -24.51 -17.39 0.41
CA GLU A 73 -23.89 -18.31 -0.55
C GLU A 73 -22.37 -18.27 -0.50
N CYS A 74 -21.76 -17.10 -0.27
CA CYS A 74 -20.32 -16.99 0.00
C CYS A 74 -19.91 -17.71 1.28
N ALA A 75 -20.64 -17.52 2.38
CA ALA A 75 -20.39 -18.18 3.64
C ALA A 75 -20.54 -19.71 3.55
N LEU A 76 -21.58 -20.18 2.84
CA LEU A 76 -21.82 -21.60 2.59
C LEU A 76 -20.74 -22.19 1.68
N SER A 77 -20.32 -21.49 0.63
CA SER A 77 -19.18 -21.91 -0.20
C SER A 77 -17.94 -22.12 0.67
N TYR A 78 -17.62 -21.14 1.52
CA TYR A 78 -16.48 -21.27 2.43
C TYR A 78 -16.59 -22.48 3.36
N LEU A 79 -17.76 -22.73 3.91
CA LEU A 79 -18.00 -23.89 4.78
C LEU A 79 -17.74 -25.24 4.09
N TYR A 80 -17.99 -25.34 2.79
CA TYR A 80 -17.81 -26.58 2.02
C TYR A 80 -16.44 -26.74 1.37
N ILE A 81 -15.87 -25.66 0.83
CA ILE A 81 -14.65 -25.70 0.02
C ILE A 81 -13.48 -24.93 0.65
N GLU A 82 -13.67 -24.37 1.85
CA GLU A 82 -12.71 -23.49 2.55
C GLU A 82 -12.34 -22.22 1.77
N ASP A 83 -13.15 -21.86 0.78
CA ASP A 83 -12.98 -20.67 -0.05
C ASP A 83 -14.33 -20.18 -0.60
N TYR A 84 -14.39 -18.97 -1.15
CA TYR A 84 -15.58 -18.50 -1.88
C TYR A 84 -15.16 -17.74 -3.15
N ASP A 85 -16.07 -17.23 -3.97
CA ASP A 85 -15.70 -16.27 -5.02
C ASP A 85 -16.88 -15.39 -5.39
N VAL A 86 -16.54 -14.15 -5.69
CA VAL A 86 -17.46 -13.07 -6.02
C VAL A 86 -17.36 -12.71 -7.50
N ARG A 87 -16.24 -13.04 -8.17
CA ARG A 87 -15.91 -12.64 -9.55
C ARG A 87 -16.70 -13.40 -10.63
N GLY A 88 -17.56 -14.35 -10.25
CA GLY A 88 -18.37 -15.15 -11.18
C GLY A 88 -19.78 -14.63 -11.41
N ARG A 89 -20.27 -13.68 -10.60
CA ARG A 89 -21.70 -13.41 -10.45
C ARG A 89 -22.18 -12.07 -10.99
N THR A 90 -21.28 -11.14 -11.24
CA THR A 90 -21.60 -9.82 -11.81
C THR A 90 -22.03 -9.83 -13.29
N PHE A 91 -22.06 -11.00 -13.96
CA PHE A 91 -22.37 -11.11 -15.40
C PHE A 91 -23.68 -11.84 -15.74
N VAL A 92 -24.56 -12.13 -14.78
CA VAL A 92 -25.88 -12.74 -15.08
C VAL A 92 -26.94 -11.65 -15.28
N GLY A 93 -26.66 -10.75 -16.22
CA GLY A 93 -27.61 -9.81 -16.80
C GLY A 93 -27.34 -9.75 -18.30
N GLU A 94 -28.11 -10.54 -19.07
CA GLU A 94 -28.11 -10.58 -20.55
C GLU A 94 -26.80 -10.93 -21.26
N GLN A 95 -26.62 -12.21 -21.58
CA GLN A 95 -26.21 -12.63 -22.93
C GLN A 95 -26.46 -14.13 -23.13
N ILE A 96 -27.72 -14.45 -23.48
CA ILE A 96 -27.99 -15.58 -24.36
C ILE A 96 -27.61 -15.11 -25.76
N ALA A 97 -26.45 -15.58 -26.27
CA ALA A 97 -26.14 -15.86 -27.69
C ALA A 97 -24.67 -15.56 -28.03
N GLY A 98 -24.02 -16.50 -28.71
CA GLY A 98 -22.88 -16.20 -29.58
C GLY A 98 -21.50 -16.55 -29.04
N ARG A 99 -21.26 -17.83 -28.74
CA ARG A 99 -19.90 -18.36 -28.63
C ARG A 99 -19.31 -18.44 -30.04
N ASN A 100 -18.44 -17.50 -30.41
CA ASN A 100 -17.51 -17.68 -31.51
C ASN A 100 -16.11 -17.81 -30.92
N ASP A 101 -15.57 -19.02 -31.07
CA ASP A 101 -14.17 -19.33 -30.86
C ASP A 101 -13.37 -18.63 -31.96
N ASP A 102 -12.54 -17.64 -31.61
CA ASP A 102 -11.36 -17.21 -32.37
C ASP A 102 -10.63 -16.11 -31.57
N ASP A 103 -9.65 -16.48 -30.76
CA ASP A 103 -8.33 -15.85 -30.84
C ASP A 103 -7.29 -16.61 -30.00
N LYS A 104 -6.53 -17.45 -30.70
CA LYS A 104 -5.24 -17.94 -30.25
C LYS A 104 -4.21 -16.91 -30.69
N ASN A 105 -3.49 -16.30 -29.74
CA ASN A 105 -2.06 -15.91 -29.80
C ASN A 105 -1.80 -14.59 -29.07
N ALA A 106 -1.39 -14.68 -27.81
CA ALA A 106 -0.42 -13.76 -27.22
C ALA A 106 0.16 -14.39 -25.94
N GLN A 107 0.80 -15.55 -26.11
CA GLN A 107 1.46 -16.25 -25.01
C GLN A 107 2.93 -16.42 -25.36
N GLN A 108 3.68 -15.32 -25.33
CA GLN A 108 5.12 -15.40 -25.21
C GLN A 108 5.74 -14.07 -24.74
N ALA A 109 6.72 -14.24 -23.85
CA ALA A 109 7.66 -13.25 -23.32
C ALA A 109 7.19 -12.41 -22.12
N LEU A 110 7.38 -12.96 -20.92
CA LEU A 110 8.40 -12.47 -19.96
C LEU A 110 8.36 -13.31 -18.67
N LEU A 111 8.91 -14.52 -18.76
CA LEU A 111 9.41 -15.25 -17.60
C LEU A 111 10.89 -14.89 -17.45
N SER A 112 11.26 -14.09 -16.45
CA SER A 112 12.50 -14.29 -15.68
C SER A 112 12.64 -13.21 -14.60
N ALA A 113 12.27 -13.54 -13.37
CA ALA A 113 12.94 -13.04 -12.16
C ALA A 113 12.53 -13.93 -10.99
N LYS A 114 13.25 -15.04 -10.87
CA LYS A 114 13.34 -15.83 -9.65
C LYS A 114 14.00 -14.94 -8.59
N ALA A 115 13.29 -14.60 -7.52
CA ALA A 115 13.89 -14.03 -6.32
C ALA A 115 13.34 -14.78 -5.10
N GLU A 116 14.29 -15.24 -4.32
CA GLU A 116 14.14 -16.24 -3.27
C GLU A 116 13.37 -15.72 -2.07
N SER A 117 12.52 -16.61 -1.57
CA SER A 117 11.97 -16.61 -0.23
C SER A 117 13.06 -16.36 0.81
N SER A 118 12.96 -15.25 1.53
CA SER A 118 13.57 -15.11 2.85
C SER A 118 12.53 -14.53 3.82
N VAL A 119 12.14 -15.37 4.78
CA VAL A 119 11.55 -14.94 6.04
C VAL A 119 12.64 -14.18 6.81
N PRO A 120 12.27 -13.15 7.59
CA PRO A 120 12.67 -13.26 8.97
C PRO A 120 11.55 -12.96 9.96
N ASP A 121 11.76 -13.62 11.10
CA ASP A 121 11.06 -13.62 12.36
C ASP A 121 10.61 -12.27 12.90
N SER A 122 9.59 -12.39 13.74
CA SER A 122 9.20 -11.48 14.81
C SER A 122 10.36 -10.67 15.39
N ASN A 123 10.27 -9.35 15.27
CA ASN A 123 10.63 -8.42 16.33
C ASN A 123 9.75 -7.17 16.21
N PHE A 124 8.90 -7.00 17.22
CA PHE A 124 8.30 -5.72 17.56
C PHE A 124 9.44 -4.79 17.99
N GLU A 125 9.49 -3.61 17.36
CA GLU A 125 10.07 -2.33 17.79
C GLU A 125 10.91 -1.68 16.68
N GLY A 126 10.48 -0.49 16.25
CA GLY A 126 11.34 0.45 15.54
C GLY A 126 11.09 0.65 14.04
N HIS A 127 9.95 1.22 13.64
CA HIS A 127 9.85 1.96 12.35
C HIS A 127 8.90 3.16 12.49
N SER A 128 9.25 4.10 13.38
CA SER A 128 8.51 5.34 13.63
C SER A 128 8.89 6.48 12.67
N GLU A 129 8.99 6.20 11.37
CA GLU A 129 9.27 7.25 10.37
C GLU A 129 8.27 7.31 9.21
N ARG A 130 7.46 6.26 8.99
CA ARG A 130 6.49 6.28 7.88
C ARG A 130 5.19 6.99 8.33
N PRO A 131 4.70 8.00 7.57
CA PRO A 131 3.55 8.80 7.99
C PRO A 131 2.23 8.02 8.05
N LEU A 132 2.10 6.95 7.26
CA LEU A 132 0.93 6.08 7.18
C LEU A 132 1.36 4.62 7.02
N THR A 133 0.63 3.70 7.65
CA THR A 133 0.87 2.25 7.55
C THR A 133 0.48 1.76 6.15
N PRO A 134 1.35 1.03 5.43
CA PRO A 134 0.98 0.39 4.16
C PRO A 134 -0.16 -0.60 4.35
N LEU A 135 -1.06 -0.71 3.38
CA LEU A 135 -2.21 -1.62 3.45
C LEU A 135 -1.82 -3.09 3.64
N SER A 136 -0.71 -3.52 3.05
CA SER A 136 -0.16 -4.86 3.25
C SER A 136 0.22 -5.18 4.70
N ARG A 137 0.37 -4.16 5.55
CA ARG A 137 0.65 -4.28 6.99
C ARG A 137 -0.59 -4.07 7.86
N CYS A 138 -1.76 -3.83 7.27
CA CYS A 138 -3.04 -3.80 7.99
C CYS A 138 -3.54 -5.21 8.34
N LEU A 139 -3.02 -6.25 7.69
CA LEU A 139 -3.34 -7.63 7.98
C LEU A 139 -2.30 -8.27 8.90
N GLN A 140 -2.76 -9.08 9.86
CA GLN A 140 -1.89 -9.97 10.64
C GLN A 140 -1.53 -11.24 9.85
N ALA A 141 -2.46 -11.72 9.02
CA ALA A 141 -2.27 -12.86 8.13
C ALA A 141 -1.91 -12.39 6.70
N GLY A 142 -1.03 -13.11 5.99
CA GLY A 142 -0.67 -12.77 4.60
C GLY A 142 -1.85 -12.83 3.62
N LEU A 143 -1.64 -12.38 2.37
CA LEU A 143 -2.67 -12.43 1.34
C LEU A 143 -2.91 -13.88 0.86
N PRO A 144 -4.16 -14.31 0.61
CA PRO A 144 -4.49 -15.65 0.16
C PRO A 144 -4.01 -15.88 -1.26
N ALA A 145 -3.75 -17.13 -1.62
CA ALA A 145 -3.42 -17.48 -3.00
C ALA A 145 -4.62 -17.14 -3.91
N GLU A 146 -4.36 -16.55 -5.08
CA GLU A 146 -5.41 -16.26 -6.07
C GLU A 146 -5.89 -17.53 -6.82
N THR A 147 -5.45 -18.71 -6.37
CA THR A 147 -5.73 -19.99 -7.00
C THR A 147 -6.84 -20.72 -6.27
N MET A 148 -7.95 -20.97 -6.96
CA MET A 148 -8.91 -21.97 -6.51
C MET A 148 -8.31 -23.36 -6.70
N GLN A 149 -8.20 -24.14 -5.61
CA GLN A 149 -7.96 -25.57 -5.73
C GLN A 149 -9.28 -26.25 -6.13
N THR A 150 -9.47 -26.49 -7.42
CA THR A 150 -10.50 -27.43 -7.87
C THR A 150 -9.90 -28.83 -8.02
N ALA A 151 -10.74 -29.87 -7.95
CA ALA A 151 -10.34 -31.26 -8.17
C ALA A 151 -9.71 -31.51 -9.56
N ALA A 152 -9.84 -30.55 -10.48
CA ALA A 152 -9.29 -30.57 -11.84
C ALA A 152 -8.04 -29.67 -12.03
N ALA A 153 -7.37 -29.26 -10.93
CA ALA A 153 -6.22 -28.35 -10.83
C ALA A 153 -6.58 -26.85 -10.62
N ALA A 154 -5.54 -26.04 -10.38
CA ALA A 154 -5.65 -24.62 -10.06
C ALA A 154 -6.07 -23.79 -11.28
N PHE A 155 -7.26 -23.19 -11.23
CA PHE A 155 -7.73 -22.27 -12.27
C PHE A 155 -7.34 -20.84 -11.89
N MET A 156 -6.48 -20.22 -12.70
CA MET A 156 -6.17 -18.79 -12.60
C MET A 156 -7.27 -18.01 -13.32
N LYS A 157 -8.19 -17.39 -12.58
CA LYS A 157 -9.13 -16.42 -13.16
C LYS A 157 -8.53 -15.02 -13.02
N GLU A 158 -7.74 -14.64 -14.03
CA GLU A 158 -7.30 -13.26 -14.22
C GLU A 158 -8.54 -12.35 -14.25
N PRO A 159 -8.59 -11.29 -13.42
CA PRO A 159 -9.69 -10.33 -13.49
C PRO A 159 -9.63 -9.63 -14.84
N SER A 160 -10.68 -9.77 -15.66
CA SER A 160 -10.87 -8.89 -16.81
C SER A 160 -11.03 -7.47 -16.26
N ALA A 161 -10.14 -6.58 -16.68
CA ALA A 161 -10.03 -5.19 -16.25
C ALA A 161 -11.21 -4.33 -16.74
N CYS A 162 -12.42 -4.66 -16.32
CA CYS A 162 -13.57 -3.77 -16.39
C CYS A 162 -13.82 -3.30 -14.95
N ASP A 163 -13.60 -2.01 -14.73
CA ASP A 163 -13.73 -1.31 -13.44
C ASP A 163 -15.20 -1.32 -12.93
N GLU A 164 -16.15 -1.63 -13.82
CA GLU A 164 -17.56 -1.86 -13.53
C GLU A 164 -17.73 -3.11 -12.66
N GLY A 165 -18.10 -2.90 -11.40
CA GLY A 165 -18.42 -3.95 -10.42
C GLY A 165 -17.37 -4.20 -9.34
N LEU A 166 -16.19 -3.54 -9.39
CA LEU A 166 -15.22 -3.66 -8.29
C LEU A 166 -15.77 -3.09 -6.97
N GLY A 167 -16.59 -2.05 -7.03
CA GLY A 167 -17.28 -1.49 -5.86
C GLY A 167 -18.25 -2.51 -5.24
N ASP A 168 -19.02 -3.22 -6.06
CA ASP A 168 -19.95 -4.25 -5.60
C ASP A 168 -19.19 -5.45 -4.98
N ILE A 169 -18.06 -5.83 -5.57
CA ILE A 169 -17.19 -6.86 -5.01
C ILE A 169 -16.65 -6.43 -3.63
N ALA A 170 -16.29 -5.15 -3.46
CA ALA A 170 -15.87 -4.61 -2.16
C ALA A 170 -17.00 -4.73 -1.12
N LEU A 171 -18.22 -4.38 -1.51
CA LEU A 171 -19.41 -4.48 -0.66
C LEU A 171 -19.70 -5.93 -0.26
N ILE A 172 -19.59 -6.88 -1.17
CA ILE A 172 -19.82 -8.30 -0.87
C ILE A 172 -18.77 -8.82 0.13
N HIS A 173 -17.49 -8.49 -0.05
CA HIS A 173 -16.47 -8.84 0.95
C HIS A 173 -16.75 -8.21 2.32
N ALA A 174 -17.25 -6.97 2.36
CA ALA A 174 -17.65 -6.33 3.61
C ALA A 174 -18.87 -7.01 4.27
N LYS A 175 -19.87 -7.43 3.49
CA LYS A 175 -21.02 -8.20 3.98
C LYS A 175 -20.60 -9.55 4.56
N VAL A 176 -19.75 -10.29 3.85
CA VAL A 176 -19.20 -11.57 4.34
C VAL A 176 -18.37 -11.37 5.61
N TYR A 177 -17.59 -10.29 5.68
CA TYR A 177 -16.87 -9.92 6.90
C TYR A 177 -17.84 -9.67 8.06
N CYS A 178 -18.91 -8.89 7.86
CA CYS A 178 -19.89 -8.59 8.91
C CYS A 178 -20.66 -9.85 9.36
N PHE A 179 -21.05 -10.72 8.41
CA PHE A 179 -21.62 -12.03 8.71
C PHE A 179 -20.67 -12.85 9.59
N ALA A 180 -19.41 -12.97 9.18
CA ALA A 180 -18.42 -13.74 9.92
C ALA A 180 -18.18 -13.16 11.32
N HIS A 181 -18.11 -11.83 11.44
CA HIS A 181 -17.94 -11.13 12.70
C HIS A 181 -19.12 -11.40 13.66
N GLN A 182 -20.36 -11.30 13.16
CA GLN A 182 -21.57 -11.54 13.95
C GLN A 182 -21.66 -12.98 14.48
N PHE A 183 -21.24 -13.95 13.67
CA PHE A 183 -21.22 -15.36 14.09
C PHE A 183 -19.89 -15.81 14.71
N LEU A 184 -18.96 -14.90 15.05
CA LEU A 184 -17.65 -15.25 15.62
C LEU A 184 -16.90 -16.29 14.78
N PHE A 185 -16.95 -16.14 13.46
CA PHE A 185 -16.37 -17.04 12.48
C PHE A 185 -15.01 -16.53 12.00
N SER A 186 -14.02 -16.53 12.89
CA SER A 186 -12.74 -15.84 12.68
C SER A 186 -12.00 -16.23 11.39
N ARG A 187 -12.02 -17.50 10.98
CA ARG A 187 -11.33 -17.91 9.74
C ARG A 187 -11.96 -17.29 8.48
N LEU A 188 -13.30 -17.16 8.46
CA LEU A 188 -14.01 -16.51 7.35
C LEU A 188 -13.85 -14.98 7.43
N GLU A 189 -13.83 -14.42 8.64
CA GLU A 189 -13.57 -13.00 8.90
C GLU A 189 -12.20 -12.60 8.32
N ASP A 190 -11.15 -13.38 8.63
CA ASP A 190 -9.79 -13.18 8.12
C ASP A 190 -9.73 -13.28 6.59
N LEU A 191 -10.38 -14.30 6.01
CA LEU A 191 -10.39 -14.49 4.56
C LEU A 191 -11.12 -13.34 3.83
N ALA A 192 -12.24 -12.87 4.38
CA ALA A 192 -12.98 -11.75 3.80
C ALA A 192 -12.17 -10.46 3.85
N LEU A 193 -11.51 -10.19 4.98
CA LEU A 193 -10.63 -9.03 5.14
C LEU A 193 -9.43 -9.10 4.19
N GLN A 194 -8.84 -10.28 4.04
CA GLN A 194 -7.74 -10.54 3.12
C GLN A 194 -8.14 -10.23 1.67
N ARG A 195 -9.30 -10.72 1.22
CA ARG A 195 -9.80 -10.51 -0.15
C ARG A 195 -10.16 -9.05 -0.41
N LEU A 196 -10.78 -8.39 0.58
CA LEU A 196 -11.00 -6.95 0.54
C LEU A 196 -9.67 -6.20 0.40
N THR A 197 -8.64 -6.59 1.14
CA THR A 197 -7.30 -5.97 1.03
C THR A 197 -6.70 -6.18 -0.36
N GLN A 198 -6.80 -7.37 -0.95
CA GLN A 198 -6.33 -7.64 -2.31
C GLN A 198 -7.03 -6.74 -3.33
N LEU A 199 -8.35 -6.59 -3.21
CA LEU A 199 -9.15 -5.72 -4.08
C LEU A 199 -8.68 -4.25 -3.96
N LEU A 200 -8.52 -3.76 -2.74
CA LEU A 200 -8.04 -2.39 -2.48
C LEU A 200 -6.62 -2.15 -3.01
N LEU A 201 -5.73 -3.14 -2.92
CA LEU A 201 -4.37 -3.06 -3.45
C LEU A 201 -4.33 -3.02 -4.98
N LYS A 202 -5.29 -3.68 -5.66
CA LYS A 202 -5.41 -3.63 -7.12
C LYS A 202 -6.00 -2.31 -7.62
N CYS A 203 -6.82 -1.65 -6.80
CA CYS A 203 -7.43 -0.37 -7.14
C CYS A 203 -6.47 0.80 -6.83
N ASP A 204 -5.60 1.10 -7.79
CA ASP A 204 -4.65 2.20 -7.66
C ASP A 204 -5.23 3.59 -7.94
N THR A 205 -6.15 3.68 -8.90
CA THR A 205 -6.87 4.91 -9.27
C THR A 205 -8.37 4.67 -9.09
N PRO A 206 -8.93 4.94 -7.91
CA PRO A 206 -10.34 4.71 -7.62
C PRO A 206 -11.23 5.64 -8.46
N THR A 207 -12.09 5.05 -9.28
CA THR A 207 -13.14 5.76 -10.01
C THR A 207 -14.36 6.01 -9.12
N ASP A 208 -15.24 6.93 -9.53
CA ASP A 208 -16.47 7.25 -8.80
C ASP A 208 -17.34 6.00 -8.54
N PRO A 209 -17.60 5.11 -9.52
CA PRO A 209 -18.42 3.92 -9.29
C PRO A 209 -17.81 2.97 -8.25
N PHE A 210 -16.49 2.76 -8.31
CA PHE A 210 -15.78 1.97 -7.32
C PHE A 210 -15.93 2.57 -5.92
N PHE A 211 -15.71 3.89 -5.80
CA PHE A 211 -15.77 4.53 -4.49
C PHE A 211 -17.18 4.60 -3.91
N LEU A 212 -18.23 4.67 -4.73
CA LEU A 212 -19.62 4.58 -4.26
C LEU A 212 -19.88 3.22 -3.60
N GLY A 213 -19.53 2.11 -4.26
CA GLY A 213 -19.66 0.78 -3.65
C GLY A 213 -18.75 0.60 -2.42
N LEU A 214 -17.54 1.18 -2.44
CA LEU A 214 -16.67 1.21 -1.27
C LEU A 214 -17.26 2.03 -0.11
N ALA A 215 -17.95 3.14 -0.39
CA ALA A 215 -18.63 3.93 0.63
C ALA A 215 -19.76 3.13 1.29
N ASP A 216 -20.52 2.35 0.52
CA ASP A 216 -21.52 1.43 1.08
C ASP A 216 -20.87 0.34 1.95
N ALA A 217 -19.73 -0.19 1.52
CA ALA A 217 -18.94 -1.14 2.32
C ALA A 217 -18.44 -0.52 3.65
N ILE A 218 -18.00 0.75 3.61
CA ILE A 218 -17.57 1.52 4.79
C ILE A 218 -18.74 1.70 5.76
N ARG A 219 -19.90 2.16 5.27
CA ARG A 219 -21.10 2.36 6.09
C ARG A 219 -21.47 1.07 6.79
N LEU A 220 -21.57 -0.03 6.04
CA LEU A 220 -21.93 -1.34 6.57
C LEU A 220 -20.97 -1.79 7.69
N ILE A 221 -19.64 -1.73 7.45
CA ILE A 221 -18.67 -2.16 8.44
C ILE A 221 -18.74 -1.29 9.70
N TYR A 222 -18.87 0.03 9.56
CA TYR A 222 -18.94 0.92 10.71
C TYR A 222 -20.25 0.75 11.49
N ASP A 223 -21.36 0.46 10.83
CA ASP A 223 -22.65 0.18 11.49
C ASP A 223 -22.62 -1.18 12.23
N SER A 224 -22.02 -2.21 11.63
CA SER A 224 -21.97 -3.56 12.20
C SER A 224 -20.88 -3.75 13.27
N THR A 225 -19.92 -2.83 13.41
CA THR A 225 -18.78 -2.97 14.34
C THR A 225 -18.62 -1.79 15.31
N PRO A 226 -19.52 -1.54 16.27
CA PRO A 226 -19.46 -0.36 17.13
C PRO A 226 -18.13 -0.15 17.86
N LYS A 227 -17.77 1.10 18.17
CA LYS A 227 -16.52 1.52 18.85
C LYS A 227 -16.19 0.80 20.17
N SER A 228 -17.12 0.05 20.75
CA SER A 228 -16.88 -0.80 21.91
C SER A 228 -15.84 -1.89 21.64
N THR A 229 -15.54 -2.22 20.38
CA THR A 229 -14.42 -3.09 19.99
C THR A 229 -13.20 -2.24 19.59
N PRO A 230 -12.27 -1.95 20.51
CA PRO A 230 -11.05 -1.24 20.15
C PRO A 230 -10.27 -2.08 19.13
N ASN A 231 -9.80 -1.43 18.06
CA ASN A 231 -8.98 -2.01 16.99
C ASN A 231 -9.67 -3.05 16.09
N ASN A 232 -10.87 -2.76 15.58
CA ASN A 232 -11.44 -3.57 14.50
C ASN A 232 -10.55 -3.48 13.22
N PRO A 233 -10.11 -4.62 12.65
CA PRO A 233 -9.15 -4.62 11.55
C PRO A 233 -9.75 -4.16 10.22
N ALA A 234 -11.06 -4.36 9.99
CA ALA A 234 -11.74 -3.84 8.79
C ALA A 234 -11.88 -2.30 8.84
N ARG A 235 -12.22 -1.74 10.01
CA ARG A 235 -12.22 -0.28 10.22
C ARG A 235 -10.83 0.32 9.98
N GLU A 236 -9.79 -0.32 10.51
CA GLU A 236 -8.40 0.10 10.30
C GLU A 236 -8.02 0.05 8.82
N LEU A 237 -8.33 -1.05 8.12
CA LEU A 237 -8.03 -1.21 6.69
C LEU A 237 -8.69 -0.10 5.84
N LEU A 238 -10.00 0.11 6.01
CA LEU A 238 -10.75 1.05 5.19
C LEU A 238 -10.35 2.50 5.45
N SER A 239 -10.26 2.90 6.72
CA SER A 239 -9.80 4.24 7.07
C SER A 239 -8.36 4.49 6.62
N GLN A 240 -7.49 3.46 6.65
CA GLN A 240 -6.13 3.54 6.14
C GLN A 240 -6.08 3.68 4.61
N TYR A 241 -6.92 2.94 3.87
CA TYR A 241 -7.04 3.05 2.41
C TYR A 241 -7.44 4.46 2.00
N VAL A 242 -8.52 4.98 2.60
CA VAL A 242 -9.03 6.32 2.29
C VAL A 242 -8.01 7.39 2.68
N ALA A 243 -7.33 7.27 3.82
CA ALA A 243 -6.28 8.22 4.20
C ALA A 243 -5.07 8.20 3.23
N LEU A 244 -4.72 7.03 2.68
CA LEU A 244 -3.63 6.91 1.71
C LEU A 244 -4.01 7.53 0.35
N LYS A 245 -5.23 7.25 -0.12
CA LYS A 245 -5.73 7.72 -1.42
C LYS A 245 -6.45 9.08 -1.35
N TYR A 246 -6.49 9.73 -0.18
CA TYR A 246 -7.28 10.94 0.09
C TYR A 246 -7.17 12.04 -0.98
N THR A 247 -5.97 12.25 -1.52
CA THR A 247 -5.70 13.31 -2.51
C THR A 247 -6.02 12.93 -3.95
N ILE A 248 -6.31 11.66 -4.23
CA ILE A 248 -6.63 11.15 -5.57
C ILE A 248 -8.06 10.64 -5.69
N LEU A 249 -8.76 10.51 -4.57
CA LEU A 249 -10.17 10.13 -4.53
C LEU A 249 -11.04 11.21 -5.17
N SER A 250 -12.11 10.77 -5.81
CA SER A 250 -13.10 11.67 -6.41
C SER A 250 -13.68 12.64 -5.40
N GLU A 251 -13.66 13.93 -5.75
CA GLU A 251 -14.12 15.01 -4.89
C GLU A 251 -15.62 14.87 -4.55
N THR A 252 -16.44 14.40 -5.49
CA THR A 252 -17.90 14.33 -5.31
C THR A 252 -18.29 13.27 -4.28
N SER A 253 -17.84 12.03 -4.48
CA SER A 253 -18.20 10.91 -3.60
C SER A 253 -17.50 11.00 -2.25
N LEU A 254 -16.26 11.50 -2.21
CA LEU A 254 -15.55 11.76 -0.95
C LEU A 254 -16.25 12.86 -0.14
N ARG A 255 -16.71 13.94 -0.77
CA ARG A 255 -17.43 15.04 -0.09
C ARG A 255 -18.71 14.55 0.58
N ALA A 256 -19.47 13.66 -0.06
CA ALA A 256 -20.66 13.07 0.54
C ALA A 256 -20.32 12.31 1.83
N LEU A 257 -19.30 11.46 1.79
CA LEU A 257 -18.84 10.70 2.97
C LEU A 257 -18.28 11.60 4.08
N ILE A 258 -17.60 12.70 3.72
CA ILE A 258 -17.14 13.71 4.68
C ILE A 258 -18.33 14.41 5.35
N ALA A 259 -19.37 14.75 4.58
CA ALA A 259 -20.56 15.44 5.08
C ALA A 259 -21.39 14.55 6.03
N GLU A 260 -21.39 13.24 5.82
CA GLU A 260 -21.98 12.26 6.75
C GLU A 260 -21.28 12.26 8.12
N GLY A 261 -19.95 12.44 8.12
CA GLY A 261 -19.17 12.49 9.35
C GLY A 261 -19.08 11.13 10.06
N GLY A 262 -19.22 11.15 11.39
CA GLY A 262 -19.22 9.93 12.21
C GLY A 262 -17.84 9.35 12.53
N ASP A 263 -17.84 8.12 13.06
CA ASP A 263 -16.66 7.43 13.56
C ASP A 263 -15.59 7.20 12.49
N PHE A 264 -16.03 6.90 11.27
CA PHE A 264 -15.15 6.71 10.12
C PHE A 264 -14.30 7.95 9.84
N MET A 265 -14.94 9.12 9.75
CA MET A 265 -14.22 10.37 9.49
C MET A 265 -13.29 10.76 10.64
N ILE A 266 -13.61 10.39 11.89
CA ILE A 266 -12.69 10.57 13.03
C ILE A 266 -11.41 9.74 12.81
N ASP A 267 -11.54 8.48 12.37
CA ASP A 267 -10.39 7.60 12.14
C ASP A 267 -9.53 8.09 10.96
N VAL A 268 -10.16 8.49 9.85
CA VAL A 268 -9.46 9.07 8.69
C VAL A 268 -8.75 10.37 9.09
N THR A 269 -9.43 11.28 9.78
CA THR A 269 -8.84 12.57 10.19
C THR A 269 -7.67 12.36 11.14
N ARG A 270 -7.73 11.39 12.06
CA ARG A 270 -6.62 11.05 12.95
C ARG A 270 -5.39 10.59 12.15
N LYS A 271 -5.59 9.77 11.12
CA LYS A 271 -4.51 9.31 10.23
C LYS A 271 -3.92 10.45 9.40
N LEU A 272 -4.76 11.33 8.86
CA LEU A 272 -4.32 12.50 8.11
C LEU A 272 -3.57 13.49 9.01
N ALA A 273 -4.07 13.77 10.22
CA ALA A 273 -3.41 14.62 11.19
C ALA A 273 -2.01 14.06 11.54
N ARG A 274 -1.90 12.74 11.77
CA ARG A 274 -0.60 12.09 11.99
C ARG A 274 0.34 12.27 10.79
N ARG A 275 -0.17 12.08 9.57
CA ARG A 275 0.59 12.31 8.34
C ARG A 275 1.10 13.75 8.25
N ILE A 276 0.24 14.73 8.51
CA ILE A 276 0.58 16.16 8.48
C ILE A 276 1.62 16.49 9.56
N SER A 277 1.46 15.99 10.79
CA SER A 277 2.42 16.24 11.87
C SER A 277 3.82 15.72 11.54
N ILE A 278 3.93 14.51 10.97
CA ILE A 278 5.22 13.91 10.59
C ILE A 278 5.83 14.61 9.38
N SER A 279 5.02 14.94 8.36
CA SER A 279 5.49 15.70 7.21
C SER A 279 5.93 17.11 7.60
N GLY A 280 5.21 17.78 8.50
CA GLY A 280 5.53 19.11 9.00
C GLY A 280 6.85 19.18 9.76
N THR A 281 7.19 18.13 10.54
CA THR A 281 8.51 18.04 11.18
C THR A 281 9.64 17.86 10.15
N SER A 282 9.40 17.08 9.10
CA SER A 282 10.39 16.86 8.03
C SER A 282 10.60 18.12 7.18
N THR A 283 9.55 18.87 6.85
CA THR A 283 9.68 20.11 6.07
C THR A 283 10.36 21.21 6.86
N ARG A 284 10.06 21.37 8.15
CA ARG A 284 10.78 22.33 9.02
C ARG A 284 12.27 22.03 9.08
N SER A 285 12.64 20.76 9.25
CA SER A 285 14.05 20.35 9.22
C SER A 285 14.74 20.65 7.89
N LEU A 286 14.01 20.61 6.76
CA LEU A 286 14.54 20.96 5.45
C LEU A 286 14.68 22.47 5.27
N GLU A 287 13.69 23.24 5.74
CA GLU A 287 13.73 24.72 5.76
C GLU A 287 14.94 25.22 6.56
N ASP A 288 15.16 24.67 7.77
CA ASP A 288 16.32 25.02 8.61
C ASP A 288 17.65 24.75 7.88
N TYR A 289 17.74 23.63 7.15
CA TYR A 289 18.94 23.27 6.37
C TYR A 289 19.15 24.20 5.16
N ILE A 290 18.06 24.60 4.50
CA ILE A 290 18.11 25.58 3.40
C ILE A 290 18.62 26.93 3.93
N ASP A 291 18.12 27.38 5.08
CA ASP A 291 18.54 28.64 5.70
C ASP A 291 20.03 28.58 6.10
N GLU A 292 20.50 27.46 6.65
CA GLU A 292 21.92 27.25 6.98
C GLU A 292 22.80 27.30 5.72
N LEU A 293 22.37 26.63 4.64
CA LEU A 293 23.08 26.67 3.36
C LEU A 293 23.15 28.08 2.78
N GLN A 294 22.04 28.84 2.84
CA GLN A 294 22.01 30.23 2.39
C GLN A 294 23.01 31.09 3.18
N MET A 295 23.08 30.92 4.50
CA MET A 295 24.05 31.64 5.33
C MET A 295 25.50 31.27 4.99
N ASN A 296 25.76 30.00 4.67
CA ASN A 296 27.08 29.56 4.26
C ASN A 296 27.47 30.10 2.88
N VAL A 297 26.53 30.17 1.93
CA VAL A 297 26.76 30.79 0.61
C VAL A 297 27.13 32.26 0.78
N LEU A 298 26.36 33.04 1.54
CA LEU A 298 26.68 34.45 1.81
C LEU A 298 28.06 34.64 2.44
N ARG A 299 28.42 33.75 3.39
CA ARG A 299 29.74 33.79 4.03
C ARG A 299 30.88 33.49 3.05
N LEU A 300 30.68 32.52 2.16
CA LEU A 300 31.64 32.15 1.13
C LEU A 300 31.80 33.29 0.11
N GLU A 301 30.71 33.90 -0.34
CA GLU A 301 30.73 35.05 -1.24
C GLU A 301 31.56 36.20 -0.64
N GLN A 302 31.28 36.58 0.60
CA GLN A 302 32.03 37.62 1.30
C GLN A 302 33.53 37.26 1.45
N HIS A 303 33.85 35.99 1.71
CA HIS A 303 35.23 35.54 1.77
C HIS A 303 35.92 35.63 0.40
N THR A 304 35.24 35.23 -0.68
CA THR A 304 35.78 35.33 -2.04
C THR A 304 35.99 36.77 -2.49
N GLU A 305 35.07 37.69 -2.18
CA GLU A 305 35.25 39.12 -2.44
C GLU A 305 36.46 39.70 -1.70
N LYS A 306 36.64 39.30 -0.44
CA LYS A 306 37.79 39.71 0.37
C LYS A 306 39.10 39.17 -0.22
N GLN A 307 39.14 37.90 -0.62
CA GLN A 307 40.31 37.34 -1.29
C GLN A 307 40.59 38.01 -2.63
N ALA A 308 39.57 38.33 -3.43
CA ALA A 308 39.74 39.06 -4.69
C ALA A 308 40.33 40.46 -4.45
N CYS A 309 39.87 41.18 -3.43
CA CYS A 309 40.46 42.46 -3.03
C CYS A 309 41.94 42.33 -2.63
N LEU A 310 42.30 41.27 -1.88
CA LEU A 310 43.68 41.03 -1.48
C LEU A 310 44.58 40.68 -2.68
N LEU A 311 44.10 39.85 -3.60
CA LEU A 311 44.82 39.51 -4.83
C LEU A 311 45.08 40.75 -5.68
N LYS A 312 44.06 41.59 -5.89
CA LYS A 312 44.20 42.83 -6.64
C LYS A 312 45.25 43.76 -6.03
N ARG A 313 45.25 43.91 -4.70
CA ARG A 313 46.28 44.69 -4.00
C ARG A 313 47.69 44.11 -4.19
N ALA A 314 47.84 42.79 -4.11
CA ALA A 314 49.12 42.14 -4.32
C ALA A 314 49.61 42.29 -5.77
N GLU A 315 48.72 42.22 -6.76
CA GLU A 315 49.04 42.49 -8.18
C GLU A 315 49.50 43.93 -8.39
N GLU A 316 48.82 44.91 -7.78
CA GLU A 316 49.22 46.32 -7.80
C GLU A 316 50.62 46.50 -7.17
N GLU A 317 50.89 45.87 -6.04
CA GLU A 317 52.19 45.91 -5.38
C GLU A 317 53.29 45.31 -6.26
N ILE A 318 53.05 44.13 -6.86
CA ILE A 318 54.00 43.48 -7.78
C ILE A 318 54.31 44.40 -8.97
N LEU A 319 53.29 45.03 -9.57
CA LEU A 319 53.46 45.99 -10.65
C LEU A 319 54.33 47.19 -10.23
N GLU A 320 54.14 47.71 -9.02
CA GLU A 320 54.99 48.77 -8.46
C GLU A 320 56.45 48.31 -8.33
N TRP A 321 56.68 47.14 -7.74
CA TRP A 321 58.02 46.54 -7.60
C TRP A 321 58.72 46.35 -8.96
N GLU A 322 57.99 45.86 -9.96
CA GLU A 322 58.50 45.73 -11.32
C GLU A 322 58.86 47.08 -11.96
N SER A 323 58.04 48.12 -11.72
CA SER A 323 58.32 49.47 -12.23
C SER A 323 59.58 50.07 -11.62
N TRP A 324 59.81 49.86 -10.32
CA TRP A 324 61.02 50.26 -9.60
C TRP A 324 62.26 49.55 -10.17
N ASN A 325 62.16 48.24 -10.41
CA ASN A 325 63.27 47.46 -10.96
C ASN A 325 63.67 47.93 -12.38
N ARG A 326 62.70 48.31 -13.23
CA ARG A 326 62.98 48.92 -14.55
C ARG A 326 63.72 50.26 -14.40
N GLY A 327 63.33 51.08 -13.43
CA GLY A 327 63.99 52.34 -13.11
C GLY A 327 65.46 52.17 -12.70
N ILE A 328 65.75 51.17 -11.86
CA ILE A 328 67.12 50.85 -11.41
C ILE A 328 67.98 50.32 -12.56
N SER A 329 67.46 49.39 -13.37
CA SER A 329 68.16 48.86 -14.55
C SER A 329 68.56 49.93 -15.57
N SER A 330 67.72 50.94 -15.77
CA SER A 330 68.01 52.08 -16.66
C SER A 330 69.17 52.95 -16.16
N LYS A 331 69.31 53.13 -14.84
CA LYS A 331 70.40 53.89 -14.22
C LYS A 331 71.75 53.17 -14.37
N TYR A 332 71.78 51.84 -14.22
CA TYR A 332 73.00 51.05 -14.48
C TYR A 332 73.43 51.07 -15.95
N LYS A 333 72.49 51.09 -16.90
CA LYS A 333 72.80 51.25 -18.34
C LYS A 333 73.36 52.64 -18.67
N LYS A 334 72.92 53.71 -18.00
CA LYS A 334 73.50 55.06 -18.14
C LYS A 334 74.89 55.18 -17.50
N ALA A 335 75.11 54.56 -16.33
CA ALA A 335 76.42 54.54 -15.68
C ALA A 335 77.48 53.79 -16.50
N ARG A 336 77.11 52.69 -17.19
CA ARG A 336 78.01 51.98 -18.11
C ARG A 336 78.38 52.74 -19.39
N ARG A 337 77.61 53.73 -19.83
CA ARG A 337 77.98 54.57 -21.00
C ARG A 337 78.97 55.68 -20.67
N ILE A 338 79.21 55.97 -19.38
CA ILE A 338 80.13 57.04 -18.94
C ILE A 338 81.55 56.51 -18.72
N VAL A 339 81.75 55.19 -18.69
CA VAL A 339 83.08 54.58 -18.60
C VAL A 339 83.51 54.07 -19.98
N ALA A 340 84.23 54.92 -20.72
CA ALA A 340 84.98 54.50 -21.91
C ALA A 340 86.29 53.78 -21.48
N PRO A 341 86.79 52.78 -22.22
CA PRO A 341 88.01 52.08 -21.86
C PRO A 341 89.26 52.90 -22.21
N PHE A 342 90.17 53.00 -21.26
CA PHE A 342 91.53 53.53 -21.42
C PHE A 342 92.37 52.46 -22.15
N GLU A 343 92.87 52.76 -23.34
CA GLU A 343 93.80 51.91 -24.08
C GLU A 343 95.20 51.94 -23.43
N PHE A 344 95.80 50.77 -23.24
CA PHE A 344 97.22 50.63 -22.87
C PHE A 344 97.97 49.94 -24.01
N SER A 345 98.99 50.62 -24.54
CA SER A 345 99.89 50.13 -25.57
C SER A 345 101.06 49.31 -25.02
N ALA A 346 101.43 48.29 -25.80
CA ALA A 346 102.78 47.75 -26.05
C ALA A 346 103.47 47.03 -24.87
N THR A 347 104.28 45.97 -25.04
CA THR A 347 105.21 45.60 -26.10
C THR A 347 105.50 44.09 -26.12
N HIS A 348 105.84 43.60 -27.31
CA HIS A 348 106.62 42.39 -27.63
C HIS A 348 107.82 42.11 -26.69
N GLU A 349 108.10 40.83 -26.40
CA GLU A 349 109.18 40.05 -27.04
C GLU A 349 109.28 38.59 -26.52
N PRO A 350 109.96 37.66 -27.24
CA PRO A 350 109.65 36.23 -27.30
C PRO A 350 110.76 35.31 -26.74
N SER A 351 110.49 34.00 -26.62
CA SER A 351 111.29 32.93 -27.25
C SER A 351 111.00 31.52 -26.70
N ALA A 352 111.09 30.58 -27.64
CA ALA A 352 111.43 29.15 -27.53
C ALA A 352 110.44 28.17 -26.89
#